data_AF-A0A171KQP2-F1
#
_entry.id   AF-A0A171KQP2-F1
#
_cell.length_a   1.000
_cell.length_b   1.000
_cell.length_c   1.000
_cell.angle_alpha   90.00
_cell.angle_beta   90.00
_cell.angle_gamma   90.00
#
_symmetry.space_group_name_H-M   'P 1'
#
loop_
_entity.id
_entity.type
_entity.pdbx_description
1 polymer ?
#
loop_
_entity_poly.entity_id
_entity_poly.type
_entity_poly.pdbx_seq_one_letter_code
_entity_poly.pdbx_strand_id
1 'polypeptide(L)' 'MYICICNAVTERQVRACVDSGAATLDDLQYELGVASCCGRCAESACSYLPGGACHTVATVALPAGAASEILPASAAQQAA' A
#
# COMPACT_ATOMS: atom_id res chain seq x y z
N MET A 1 -12.36 -7.10 1.94
CA MET A 1 -12.39 -6.68 3.36
C MET A 1 -11.79 -5.28 3.52
N TYR A 2 -11.96 -4.59 4.66
CA TYR A 2 -11.12 -3.42 5.00
C TYR A 2 -9.79 -3.89 5.61
N ILE A 3 -8.67 -3.38 5.11
CA ILE A 3 -7.33 -3.64 5.63
C ILE A 3 -6.90 -2.51 6.57
N CYS A 4 -7.16 -1.25 6.19
CA CYS A 4 -6.92 -0.08 7.03
C CYS A 4 -8.23 0.64 7.33
N ILE A 5 -8.57 0.77 8.61
CA ILE A 5 -9.76 1.52 9.02
C ILE A 5 -9.48 3.03 9.02
N CYS A 6 -8.28 3.45 9.43
CA CYS A 6 -7.90 4.87 9.52
C CYS A 6 -8.03 5.60 8.18
N ASN A 7 -7.60 4.96 7.10
CA ASN A 7 -7.59 5.53 5.75
C ASN A 7 -8.58 4.83 4.81
N ALA A 8 -9.55 4.08 5.38
CA ALA A 8 -10.59 3.36 4.65
C ALA A 8 -10.05 2.51 3.46
N VAL A 9 -8.88 1.88 3.63
CA VAL A 9 -8.25 1.06 2.59
C VAL A 9 -8.85 -0.33 2.59
N THR A 10 -9.30 -0.77 1.43
CA THR A 10 -9.86 -2.09 1.19
C THR A 10 -8.84 -3.05 0.60
N GLU A 11 -9.06 -4.34 0.82
CA GLU A 11 -8.27 -5.43 0.27
C GLU A 11 -8.18 -5.38 -1.25
N ARG A 12 -9.25 -4.96 -1.93
CA ARG A 12 -9.25 -4.81 -3.40
C ARG A 12 -8.27 -3.74 -3.85
N GLN A 13 -8.18 -2.62 -3.12
CA GLN A 13 -7.20 -1.56 -3.40
C GLN A 13 -5.77 -2.04 -3.15
N VAL A 14 -5.53 -2.77 -2.04
CA VAL A 14 -4.22 -3.34 -1.76
C VAL A 14 -3.79 -4.29 -2.87
N ARG A 15 -4.66 -5.21 -3.28
CA ARG A 15 -4.37 -6.14 -4.39
C ARG A 15 -4.12 -5.40 -5.70
N ALA A 16 -4.92 -4.40 -6.03
CA ALA A 16 -4.73 -3.60 -7.23
C ALA A 16 -3.35 -2.89 -7.25
N CYS A 17 -2.90 -2.35 -6.11
CA CYS A 17 -1.55 -1.78 -6.00
C CYS A 17 -0.44 -2.84 -6.16
N VAL A 18 -0.64 -4.04 -5.61
CA VAL A 18 0.31 -5.14 -5.79
C VAL A 18 0.37 -5.58 -7.25
N ASP A 19 -0.79 -5.71 -7.91
CA ASP A 19 -0.88 -6.02 -9.34
C ASP A 19 -0.26 -4.92 -10.22
N SER A 20 -0.28 -3.67 -9.78
CA SER A 20 0.42 -2.56 -10.45
C SER A 20 1.93 -2.50 -10.16
N GLY A 21 2.45 -3.39 -9.30
CA GLY A 21 3.89 -3.53 -9.04
C GLY A 21 4.36 -3.11 -7.65
N ALA A 22 3.46 -2.80 -6.71
CA ALA A 22 3.85 -2.54 -5.32
C ALA A 22 4.47 -3.80 -4.69
N ALA A 23 5.71 -3.67 -4.22
CA ALA A 23 6.48 -4.77 -3.65
C ALA A 23 6.80 -4.57 -2.17
N THR A 24 6.61 -3.36 -1.65
CA THR A 24 6.94 -2.99 -0.26
C THR A 24 5.78 -2.31 0.45
N LEU A 25 5.85 -2.29 1.79
CA LEU A 25 4.87 -1.55 2.60
C LEU A 25 4.98 -0.04 2.35
N ASP A 26 6.16 0.46 1.97
CA ASP A 26 6.36 1.87 1.62
C ASP A 26 5.58 2.23 0.36
N ASP A 27 5.59 1.36 -0.66
CA ASP A 27 4.79 1.54 -1.88
C ASP A 27 3.29 1.61 -1.55
N LEU A 28 2.79 0.68 -0.72
CA LEU A 28 1.38 0.70 -0.32
C LEU A 28 1.06 1.92 0.56
N GLN A 29 1.98 2.38 1.39
CA GLN A 29 1.85 3.60 2.21
C GLN A 29 1.74 4.83 1.31
N TYR A 30 2.58 4.91 0.28
CA TYR A 30 2.59 6.02 -0.66
C TYR A 30 1.32 6.06 -1.52
N GLU A 31 0.90 4.92 -2.04
CA GLU A 31 -0.26 4.82 -2.95
C GLU A 31 -1.62 4.88 -2.21
N LEU A 32 -1.75 4.19 -1.07
CA LEU A 32 -3.03 3.98 -0.38
C LEU A 32 -3.10 4.64 1.00
N GLY A 33 -1.96 5.08 1.55
CA GLY A 33 -1.89 5.54 2.94
C GLY A 33 -2.03 4.41 3.97
N VAL A 34 -1.91 3.13 3.61
CA VAL A 34 -2.00 2.04 4.61
C VAL A 34 -0.93 2.23 5.69
N ALA A 35 -1.17 1.85 6.95
CA ALA A 35 -0.19 1.94 8.05
C ALA A 35 0.37 3.34 8.42
N SER A 36 -0.04 4.43 7.76
CA SER A 36 0.49 5.79 8.01
C SER A 36 -0.07 6.50 9.25
N CYS A 37 -1.15 5.99 9.85
CA CYS A 37 -1.82 6.60 11.01
C CYS A 37 -1.50 5.85 12.32
N CYS A 38 -2.17 4.72 12.57
CA CYS A 38 -2.01 3.95 13.81
C CYS A 38 -1.06 2.74 13.67
N GLY A 39 -0.61 2.42 12.46
CA GLY A 39 0.28 1.29 12.16
C GLY A 39 -0.30 -0.11 12.34
N ARG A 40 -1.49 -0.27 12.92
CA ARG A 40 -2.05 -1.59 13.30
C ARG A 40 -2.29 -2.55 12.14
N CYS A 41 -2.50 -2.00 10.95
CA CYS A 41 -2.76 -2.76 9.72
C CYS A 41 -1.49 -3.14 8.96
N ALA A 42 -0.30 -2.73 9.40
CA ALA A 42 0.96 -2.94 8.68
C ALA A 42 1.23 -4.42 8.39
N GLU A 43 1.12 -5.28 9.41
CA GLU A 43 1.36 -6.72 9.28
C GLU A 43 0.34 -7.38 8.34
N SER A 44 -0.94 -7.01 8.47
CA SER A 44 -1.98 -7.48 7.56
C SER A 44 -1.77 -6.98 6.12
N ALA A 45 -1.34 -5.75 5.90
CA ALA A 45 -1.03 -5.22 4.57
C ALA A 45 0.17 -5.95 3.94
N CYS A 46 1.22 -6.20 4.72
CA CYS A 46 2.40 -6.94 4.28
C CYS A 46 2.07 -8.36 3.82
N SER A 47 1.02 -9.00 4.35
CA SER A 47 0.61 -10.35 3.92
C SER A 47 0.19 -10.42 2.44
N TYR A 48 -0.14 -9.29 1.83
CA TYR A 48 -0.49 -9.20 0.41
C TYR A 48 0.72 -8.96 -0.51
N LEU A 49 1.89 -8.61 0.06
CA LEU A 49 3.08 -8.28 -0.72
C LEU A 49 3.85 -9.54 -1.15
N PRO A 50 4.33 -9.60 -2.41
CA PRO A 50 5.17 -10.68 -2.89
C PRO A 50 6.56 -10.58 -2.27
N GLY A 51 6.84 -11.41 -1.26
CA GLY A 51 8.18 -11.48 -0.64
C GLY A 51 8.21 -11.61 0.88
N GLY A 52 7.06 -11.51 1.56
CA GLY A 52 6.95 -11.81 3.01
C GLY A 52 7.87 -10.99 3.92
N ALA A 53 8.36 -9.83 3.45
CA ALA A 53 9.38 -9.09 4.16
C ALA A 53 8.76 -7.99 5.04
N CYS A 54 8.42 -8.35 6.28
CA CYS A 54 8.36 -7.40 7.40
C CYS A 54 9.79 -7.03 7.82
N HIS A 55 10.59 -6.44 6.94
CA HIS A 55 12.01 -6.27 7.27
C HIS A 55 12.20 -5.12 8.27
N THR A 56 12.58 -5.51 9.48
CA THR A 56 13.37 -4.76 10.44
C THR A 56 14.52 -4.00 9.76
N VAL A 57 14.74 -2.77 10.23
CA VAL A 57 15.66 -1.74 9.72
C VAL A 57 16.98 -2.25 9.10
N ALA A 58 17.28 -1.84 7.86
CA ALA A 58 18.64 -1.73 7.33
C ALA A 58 18.67 -0.79 6.12
N THR A 59 19.74 -0.01 6.04
CA THR A 59 19.88 1.21 5.24
C THR A 59 20.01 0.96 3.72
N VAL A 60 19.54 1.94 2.94
CA VAL A 60 19.76 2.20 1.49
C VAL A 60 19.15 1.20 0.49
N ALA A 61 17.98 1.57 -0.04
CA ALA A 61 17.64 1.38 -1.45
C ALA A 61 16.74 2.54 -1.93
N LEU A 62 17.35 3.50 -2.64
CA LEU A 62 16.66 4.46 -3.52
C LEU A 62 16.75 3.91 -4.96
N PRO A 63 15.97 4.42 -5.93
CA PRO A 63 14.51 4.58 -5.94
C PRO A 63 13.94 3.88 -7.20
N ALA A 64 13.02 2.93 -7.05
CA ALA A 64 12.35 2.34 -8.21
C ALA A 64 11.13 3.19 -8.60
N GLY A 65 11.40 4.38 -9.15
CA GLY A 65 10.40 5.06 -9.96
C GLY A 65 10.22 4.30 -11.27
N ALA A 66 9.04 3.72 -11.51
CA ALA A 66 8.35 3.65 -12.81
C ALA A 66 7.13 2.71 -12.79
N ALA A 67 5.96 3.30 -12.49
CA ALA A 67 4.72 3.03 -13.20
C ALA A 67 3.93 4.35 -13.17
N SER A 68 4.32 5.34 -13.97
CA SER A 68 3.81 5.52 -15.34
C SER A 68 2.28 5.50 -15.37
N GLU A 69 1.68 6.69 -15.24
CA GLU A 69 0.40 7.09 -15.84
C GLU A 69 -0.64 5.99 -16.03
N ILE A 70 -1.28 5.56 -14.94
CA ILE A 70 -2.69 5.19 -15.01
C ILE A 70 -3.38 6.21 -14.10
N LEU A 71 -4.28 6.97 -14.72
CA LEU A 71 -5.25 7.83 -14.06
C LEU A 71 -5.70 7.25 -12.71
N PRO A 72 -5.99 8.10 -11.72
CA PRO A 72 -6.35 7.66 -10.38
C PRO A 72 -7.44 6.62 -10.51
N ALA A 73 -7.26 5.44 -9.92
CA ALA A 73 -8.40 4.59 -9.62
C ALA A 73 -9.20 5.31 -8.52
N SER A 74 -9.90 6.38 -8.92
CA SER A 74 -10.79 7.29 -8.19
C SER A 74 -10.06 8.30 -7.27
N ALA A 75 -10.26 9.63 -7.29
CA ALA A 75 -11.48 10.42 -7.48
C ALA A 75 -12.70 9.95 -6.67
N ALA A 76 -12.54 8.94 -5.80
CA ALA A 76 -13.57 8.50 -4.86
C ALA A 76 -12.92 8.27 -3.49
N GLN A 77 -12.37 9.34 -2.92
CA GLN A 77 -12.90 9.74 -1.62
C GLN A 77 -14.43 9.74 -1.79
N GLN A 78 -15.06 8.61 -1.47
CA GLN A 78 -16.49 8.43 -1.62
C GLN A 78 -17.15 9.56 -0.84
N ALA A 79 -17.74 10.49 -1.60
CA ALA A 79 -18.69 11.45 -1.11
C ALA A 79 -19.80 10.69 -0.38
N ALA A 80 -19.75 10.71 0.94
CA ALA A 80 -20.85 10.52 1.87
C ALA A 80 -20.40 11.04 3.24
#